data_AF-A0A8H5XR21-F1
#
_entry.id   AF-A0A8H5XR21-F1
#
_cell.length_a   1.000
_cell.length_b   1.000
_cell.length_c   1.000
_cell.angle_alpha   90.00
_cell.angle_beta   90.00
_cell.angle_gamma   90.00
#
_symmetry.space_group_name_H-M   'P 1'
#
loop_
_entity.id
_entity.type
_entity.pdbx_description
1 polymer ?
#
loop_
_entity_poly.entity_id
_entity_poly.type
_entity_poly.pdbx_seq_one_letter_code
_entity_poly.pdbx_strand_id
1 'polypeptide(L)'
;MATQQLEQQQAQLQQLLQQNLQQQRKQQLLRQLLTPQQLQQIQQLHQSQQQQLQQLHQQQQQAAQSSRRQQRQDHIQQMRNLHHQLQQQQAFLIQQQHQQQQQQLHHQQQQQLQQEKQLLHPLLPPYRVKQLQLQQQQELQQLFVPLHQSEQQRQLEQQRQLKQQLGPQDSIQVQTDGSPSKSMNSVPIYKASIVEPSWPSQEKPKTDHAVNSDTIQRIKKCLNRANHPATLESEAKAALHVASRLMAQHNVTQAEVLADESQSGRLQFAGQSVVALRRSDEDRHKRIRIESYMDYLTEAIRTFFNCKSYSTRKYGAMNYTFYGLTDNTVAAASAFEMVFNLASSWALKYRGRDRTSYLLGICQTLRQTAKKEAADEIERAKKAEQDASVSETSLETEKQGNPTKSQLADDTNGAPSSPQGARSTSSTDPGNDAPVNAASEDGDLGIAEDPVAIPLDKDDVIDDESDEEMNDCVEPDFSTDPSDSIPCSTHL
;
A
#
# COMPACT_ATOMS: atom_id res chain seq x y z
N MET A 1 -25.03 4.37 -4.49
CA MET A 1 -24.14 4.63 -3.33
C MET A 1 -24.28 6.07 -2.83
N ALA A 2 -23.90 7.11 -3.60
CA ALA A 2 -24.03 8.50 -3.14
C ALA A 2 -25.45 8.88 -2.63
N THR A 3 -26.50 8.44 -3.33
CA THR A 3 -27.91 8.58 -2.90
C THR A 3 -28.17 7.98 -1.51
N GLN A 4 -27.75 6.74 -1.29
CA GLN A 4 -27.93 5.99 -0.05
C GLN A 4 -27.19 6.63 1.15
N GLN A 5 -26.04 7.27 0.90
CA GLN A 5 -25.26 8.00 1.90
C GLN A 5 -25.92 9.35 2.26
N LEU A 6 -26.55 10.01 1.29
CA LEU A 6 -27.36 11.21 1.50
C LEU A 6 -28.64 10.90 2.29
N GLU A 7 -29.35 9.82 1.94
CA GLU A 7 -30.50 9.31 2.70
C GLU A 7 -30.12 8.97 4.15
N GLN A 8 -28.96 8.34 4.36
CA GLN A 8 -28.48 8.02 5.71
C GLN A 8 -28.18 9.28 6.55
N GLN A 9 -27.55 10.32 5.96
CA GLN A 9 -27.39 11.61 6.64
C GLN A 9 -28.73 12.29 6.91
N GLN A 10 -29.65 12.27 5.96
CA GLN A 10 -30.97 12.90 6.10
C GLN A 10 -31.82 12.22 7.19
N ALA A 11 -31.75 10.88 7.29
CA ALA A 11 -32.35 10.10 8.36
C ALA A 11 -31.72 10.41 9.73
N GLN A 12 -30.39 10.51 9.84
CA GLN A 12 -29.72 10.93 11.07
C GLN A 12 -30.12 12.36 11.50
N LEU A 13 -30.24 13.29 10.54
CA LEU A 13 -30.66 14.66 10.81
C LEU A 13 -32.13 14.72 11.29
N GLN A 14 -33.03 13.96 10.66
CA GLN A 14 -34.42 13.82 11.11
C GLN A 14 -34.50 13.19 12.51
N GLN A 15 -33.73 12.15 12.79
CA GLN A 15 -33.68 11.51 14.11
C GLN A 15 -33.21 12.49 15.20
N LEU A 16 -32.16 13.27 14.93
CA LEU A 16 -31.65 14.29 15.84
C LEU A 16 -32.70 15.39 16.09
N LEU A 17 -33.37 15.86 15.03
CA LEU A 17 -34.40 16.90 15.11
C LEU A 17 -35.65 16.41 15.86
N GLN A 18 -36.05 15.14 15.67
CA GLN A 18 -37.15 14.51 16.38
C GLN A 18 -36.82 14.29 17.87
N GLN A 19 -35.59 13.88 18.21
CA GLN A 19 -35.14 13.83 19.61
C GLN A 19 -35.17 15.21 20.27
N ASN A 20 -34.72 16.25 19.57
CA ASN A 20 -34.74 17.63 20.08
C ASN A 20 -36.18 18.11 20.33
N LEU A 21 -37.11 17.84 19.40
CA LEU A 21 -38.53 18.14 19.57
C LEU A 21 -39.17 17.38 20.74
N GLN A 22 -38.82 16.10 20.95
CA GLN A 22 -39.24 15.34 22.12
C GLN A 22 -38.69 15.91 23.43
N GLN A 23 -37.41 16.34 23.45
CA GLN A 23 -36.83 17.01 24.62
C GLN A 23 -37.53 18.33 24.93
N GLN A 24 -37.87 19.15 23.92
CA GLN A 24 -38.64 20.39 24.13
C GLN A 24 -40.03 20.11 24.69
N ARG A 25 -40.78 19.14 24.14
CA ARG A 25 -42.08 18.73 24.68
C ARG A 25 -41.99 18.23 26.13
N LYS A 26 -40.95 17.45 26.45
CA LYS A 26 -40.67 17.00 27.83
C LYS A 26 -40.37 18.17 28.77
N GLN A 27 -39.60 19.17 28.34
CA GLN A 27 -39.36 20.39 29.12
C GLN A 27 -40.64 21.23 29.32
N GLN A 28 -41.52 21.32 28.31
CA GLN A 28 -42.81 22.00 28.43
C GLN A 28 -43.73 21.32 29.44
N LEU A 29 -43.84 19.98 29.40
CA LEU A 29 -44.60 19.21 30.39
C LEU A 29 -44.05 19.37 31.81
N LEU A 30 -42.72 19.30 31.98
CA LEU A 30 -42.08 19.54 33.28
C LEU A 30 -42.37 20.96 33.82
N ARG A 31 -42.44 21.98 32.95
CA ARG A 31 -42.81 23.35 33.35
C ARG A 31 -44.28 23.51 33.76
N GLN A 32 -45.18 22.61 33.36
CA GLN A 32 -46.59 22.64 33.78
C GLN A 32 -46.84 21.85 35.07
N LEU A 33 -46.00 20.85 35.37
CA LEU A 33 -46.21 19.90 36.47
C LEU A 33 -45.38 20.16 37.74
N LEU A 34 -44.30 20.96 37.65
CA LEU A 34 -43.40 21.21 38.78
C LEU A 34 -43.49 22.65 39.30
N THR A 35 -43.37 22.79 40.62
CA THR A 35 -43.35 24.11 41.27
C THR A 35 -42.08 24.90 40.89
N PRO A 36 -42.10 26.25 40.94
CA PRO A 36 -40.94 27.07 40.59
C PRO A 36 -39.66 26.71 41.36
N GLN A 37 -39.81 26.33 42.63
CA GLN A 37 -38.70 25.91 43.50
C GLN A 37 -38.05 24.60 43.04
N GLN A 38 -38.87 23.60 42.66
CA GLN A 38 -38.38 22.34 42.08
C GLN A 38 -37.73 22.58 40.71
N LEU A 39 -38.32 23.46 39.89
CA LEU A 39 -37.77 23.83 38.58
C LEU A 39 -36.37 24.47 38.72
N GLN A 40 -36.21 25.37 39.70
CA GLN A 40 -34.92 26.00 40.03
C GLN A 40 -33.89 24.99 40.53
N GLN A 41 -34.30 24.03 41.38
CA GLN A 41 -33.41 22.96 41.86
C GLN A 41 -32.95 22.03 40.72
N ILE A 42 -33.83 21.68 39.78
CA ILE A 42 -33.47 20.92 38.57
C ILE A 42 -32.54 21.73 37.66
N GLN A 43 -32.75 23.04 37.53
CA GLN A 43 -31.88 23.90 36.73
C GLN A 43 -30.46 23.99 37.32
N GLN A 44 -30.33 24.09 38.65
CA GLN A 44 -29.04 24.04 39.34
C GLN A 44 -28.35 22.66 39.18
N LEU A 45 -29.11 21.56 39.31
CA LEU A 45 -28.59 20.21 39.08
C LEU A 45 -28.07 20.04 37.64
N HIS A 46 -28.80 20.55 36.66
CA HIS A 46 -28.42 20.48 35.25
C HIS A 46 -27.18 21.34 34.94
N GLN A 47 -27.07 22.55 35.50
CA GLN A 47 -25.86 23.37 35.39
C GLN A 47 -24.63 22.68 36.02
N SER A 48 -24.80 22.03 37.17
CA SER A 48 -23.75 21.25 37.82
C SER A 48 -23.28 20.06 36.94
N GLN A 49 -24.22 19.31 36.35
CA GLN A 49 -23.88 18.24 35.40
C GLN A 49 -23.17 18.75 34.15
N GLN A 50 -23.61 19.89 33.57
CA GLN A 50 -22.91 20.50 32.43
C GLN A 50 -21.47 20.89 32.78
N GLN A 51 -21.25 21.49 33.96
CA GLN A 51 -19.90 21.84 34.43
C GLN A 51 -19.01 20.60 34.64
N GLN A 52 -19.54 19.52 35.22
CA GLN A 52 -18.81 18.26 35.36
C GLN A 52 -18.43 17.64 34.01
N LEU A 53 -19.36 17.61 33.05
CA LEU A 53 -19.10 17.12 31.68
C LEU A 53 -18.05 17.98 30.96
N GLN A 54 -18.10 19.30 31.13
CA GLN A 54 -17.12 20.22 30.55
C GLN A 54 -15.71 20.04 31.15
N GLN A 55 -15.60 19.82 32.46
CA GLN A 55 -14.33 19.49 33.13
C GLN A 55 -13.78 18.14 32.67
N LEU A 56 -14.62 17.10 32.59
CA LEU A 56 -14.23 15.78 32.09
C LEU A 56 -13.70 15.84 30.65
N HIS A 57 -14.40 16.58 29.77
CA HIS A 57 -13.97 16.76 28.39
C HIS A 57 -12.65 17.53 28.30
N GLN A 58 -12.46 18.58 29.12
CA GLN A 58 -11.20 19.33 29.18
C GLN A 58 -10.03 18.45 29.68
N GLN A 59 -10.27 17.61 30.70
CA GLN A 59 -9.28 16.64 31.20
C GLN A 59 -8.93 15.60 30.12
N GLN A 60 -9.91 15.09 29.39
CA GLN A 60 -9.69 14.15 28.29
C GLN A 60 -8.90 14.77 27.13
N GLN A 61 -9.17 16.05 26.79
CA GLN A 61 -8.35 16.79 25.82
C GLN A 61 -6.90 16.95 26.30
N GLN A 62 -6.68 17.28 27.58
CA GLN A 62 -5.34 17.41 28.15
C GLN A 62 -4.56 16.08 28.12
N ALA A 63 -5.22 14.95 28.45
CA ALA A 63 -4.63 13.61 28.37
C ALA A 63 -4.31 13.19 26.92
N ALA A 64 -5.17 13.53 25.96
CA ALA A 64 -4.89 13.31 24.54
C ALA A 64 -3.71 14.16 24.04
N GLN A 65 -3.59 15.40 24.52
CA GLN A 65 -2.47 16.28 24.18
C GLN A 65 -1.14 15.83 24.80
N SER A 66 -1.12 15.34 26.04
CA SER A 66 0.10 14.81 26.66
C SER A 66 0.56 13.52 25.99
N SER A 67 -0.36 12.60 25.68
CA SER A 67 -0.06 11.39 24.89
C SER A 67 0.54 11.72 23.51
N ARG A 68 -0.06 12.67 22.77
CA ARG A 68 0.46 13.18 21.49
C ARG A 68 1.75 14.01 21.60
N ARG A 69 2.21 14.36 22.82
CA ARG A 69 3.54 14.93 23.08
C ARG A 69 4.56 13.83 23.34
N GLN A 70 4.22 12.84 24.17
CA GLN A 70 5.06 11.68 24.46
C GLN A 70 5.42 10.91 23.19
N GLN A 71 4.42 10.52 22.39
CA GLN A 71 4.64 9.81 21.12
C GLN A 71 5.59 10.56 20.16
N ARG A 72 5.55 11.91 20.16
CA ARG A 72 6.46 12.73 19.36
C ARG A 72 7.88 12.77 19.94
N GLN A 73 8.04 12.77 21.26
CA GLN A 73 9.36 12.65 21.90
C GLN A 73 9.97 11.27 21.66
N ASP A 74 9.18 10.20 21.78
CA ASP A 74 9.61 8.82 21.53
C ASP A 74 10.08 8.65 20.08
N HIS A 75 9.30 9.16 19.11
CA HIS A 75 9.67 9.13 17.70
C HIS A 75 10.92 9.96 17.38
N ILE A 76 11.07 11.16 17.97
CA ILE A 76 12.30 11.97 17.83
C ILE A 76 13.50 11.21 18.39
N GLN A 77 13.35 10.48 19.50
CA GLN A 77 14.44 9.70 20.08
C GLN A 77 14.76 8.44 19.24
N GLN A 78 13.77 7.79 18.66
CA GLN A 78 13.96 6.70 17.68
C GLN A 78 14.75 7.18 16.45
N MET A 79 14.41 8.35 15.90
CA MET A 79 15.11 8.95 14.77
C MET A 79 16.57 9.31 15.11
N ARG A 80 16.85 9.81 16.32
CA ARG A 80 18.22 10.04 16.81
C ARG A 80 19.04 8.75 16.90
N ASN A 81 18.44 7.69 17.44
CA ASN A 81 19.10 6.38 17.56
C ASN A 81 19.45 5.81 16.16
N LEU A 82 18.51 5.91 15.21
CA LEU A 82 18.72 5.46 13.82
C LEU A 82 19.83 6.26 13.12
N HIS A 83 19.85 7.59 13.28
CA HIS A 83 20.89 8.44 12.72
C HIS A 83 22.28 8.08 13.27
N HIS A 84 22.40 7.81 14.57
CA HIS A 84 23.66 7.39 15.18
C HIS A 84 24.11 6.01 14.66
N GLN A 85 23.19 5.06 14.47
CA GLN A 85 23.50 3.74 13.88
C GLN A 85 23.96 3.85 12.42
N LEU A 86 23.41 4.78 11.63
CA LEU A 86 23.86 5.04 10.26
C LEU A 86 25.27 5.67 10.26
N GLN A 87 25.53 6.61 11.16
CA GLN A 87 26.84 7.25 11.34
C GLN A 87 27.93 6.23 11.72
N GLN A 88 27.62 5.28 12.60
CA GLN A 88 28.54 4.18 12.96
C GLN A 88 28.88 3.29 11.74
N GLN A 89 27.88 2.95 10.92
CA GLN A 89 28.10 2.14 9.70
C GLN A 89 28.97 2.88 8.67
N GLN A 90 28.76 4.18 8.48
CA GLN A 90 29.61 5.00 7.59
C GLN A 90 31.06 5.06 8.10
N ALA A 91 31.26 5.26 9.40
CA ALA A 91 32.60 5.26 9.99
C ALA A 91 33.34 3.92 9.81
N PHE A 92 32.62 2.79 9.98
CA PHE A 92 33.16 1.45 9.73
C PHE A 92 33.54 1.24 8.25
N LEU A 93 32.70 1.68 7.31
CA LEU A 93 32.98 1.57 5.88
C LEU A 93 34.24 2.36 5.46
N ILE A 94 34.37 3.59 5.98
CA ILE A 94 35.56 4.44 5.77
C ILE A 94 36.82 3.78 6.35
N GLN A 95 36.73 3.20 7.55
CA GLN A 95 37.85 2.47 8.16
C GLN A 95 38.27 1.26 7.33
N GLN A 96 37.31 0.48 6.80
CA GLN A 96 37.59 -0.65 5.91
C GLN A 96 38.26 -0.21 4.60
N GLN A 97 37.76 0.85 3.96
CA GLN A 97 38.35 1.39 2.73
C GLN A 97 39.79 1.88 2.96
N HIS A 98 40.04 2.58 4.06
CA HIS A 98 41.38 3.04 4.42
C HIS A 98 42.34 1.85 4.69
N GLN A 99 41.87 0.80 5.37
CA GLN A 99 42.67 -0.41 5.58
C GLN A 99 43.05 -1.11 4.27
N GLN A 100 42.12 -1.20 3.31
CA GLN A 100 42.42 -1.73 1.97
C GLN A 100 43.45 -0.87 1.23
N GLN A 101 43.34 0.46 1.33
CA GLN A 101 44.30 1.39 0.71
C GLN A 101 45.71 1.24 1.30
N GLN A 102 45.84 1.08 2.63
CA GLN A 102 47.13 0.77 3.26
C GLN A 102 47.72 -0.56 2.76
N GLN A 103 46.90 -1.61 2.62
CA GLN A 103 47.34 -2.92 2.12
C GLN A 103 47.85 -2.84 0.67
N GLN A 104 47.14 -2.10 -0.20
CA GLN A 104 47.57 -1.87 -1.59
C GLN A 104 48.91 -1.13 -1.67
N LEU A 105 49.07 -0.07 -0.88
CA LEU A 105 50.28 0.76 -0.87
C LEU A 105 51.50 -0.04 -0.36
N HIS A 106 51.33 -0.81 0.72
CA HIS A 106 52.34 -1.74 1.21
C HIS A 106 52.70 -2.83 0.17
N HIS A 107 51.72 -3.38 -0.55
CA HIS A 107 51.98 -4.35 -1.61
C HIS A 107 52.76 -3.75 -2.79
N GLN A 108 52.40 -2.53 -3.22
CA GLN A 108 53.12 -1.79 -4.26
C GLN A 108 54.58 -1.52 -3.85
N GLN A 109 54.82 -1.10 -2.60
CA GLN A 109 56.16 -0.90 -2.08
C GLN A 109 56.98 -2.19 -2.05
N GLN A 110 56.37 -3.33 -1.70
CA GLN A 110 57.05 -4.64 -1.79
C GLN A 110 57.41 -5.03 -3.23
N GLN A 111 56.56 -4.73 -4.22
CA GLN A 111 56.87 -4.98 -5.63
C GLN A 111 58.06 -4.13 -6.10
N GLN A 112 58.10 -2.83 -5.74
CA GLN A 112 59.23 -1.95 -6.04
C GLN A 112 60.54 -2.47 -5.45
N LEU A 113 60.53 -2.90 -4.18
CA LEU A 113 61.70 -3.49 -3.51
C LEU A 113 62.14 -4.82 -4.13
N GLN A 114 61.24 -5.59 -4.75
CA GLN A 114 61.61 -6.79 -5.51
C GLN A 114 62.28 -6.44 -6.84
N GLN A 115 61.77 -5.44 -7.57
CA GLN A 115 62.38 -4.95 -8.82
C GLN A 115 63.76 -4.33 -8.56
N GLU A 116 63.88 -3.48 -7.54
CA GLU A 116 65.16 -2.89 -7.11
C GLU A 116 66.18 -3.97 -6.73
N LYS A 117 65.76 -5.00 -5.97
CA LYS A 117 66.63 -6.15 -5.66
C LYS A 117 67.09 -6.92 -6.89
N GLN A 118 66.22 -7.11 -7.89
CA GLN A 118 66.61 -7.77 -9.15
C GLN A 118 67.64 -6.95 -9.94
N LEU A 119 67.51 -5.61 -9.95
CA LEU A 119 68.42 -4.71 -10.64
C LEU A 119 69.80 -4.57 -9.97
N LEU A 120 69.85 -4.58 -8.63
CA LEU A 120 71.10 -4.39 -7.87
C LEU A 120 71.89 -5.68 -7.59
N HIS A 121 71.27 -6.86 -7.74
CA HIS A 121 71.91 -8.15 -7.45
C HIS A 121 73.24 -8.44 -8.18
N PRO A 122 73.51 -7.94 -9.41
CA PRO A 122 74.78 -8.20 -10.09
C PRO A 122 75.98 -7.39 -9.58
N LEU A 123 75.77 -6.33 -8.78
CA LEU A 123 76.78 -5.26 -8.57
C LEU A 123 77.17 -4.98 -7.11
N LEU A 124 76.52 -5.61 -6.11
CA LEU A 124 76.74 -5.29 -4.69
C LEU A 124 77.09 -6.51 -3.82
N PRO A 125 78.15 -6.44 -3.00
CA PRO A 125 78.48 -7.53 -2.06
C PRO A 125 77.37 -7.79 -1.03
N PRO A 126 77.13 -9.06 -0.65
CA PRO A 126 75.92 -9.47 0.09
C PRO A 126 75.80 -8.85 1.49
N TYR A 127 76.91 -8.49 2.12
CA TYR A 127 76.93 -7.80 3.42
C TYR A 127 76.34 -6.38 3.35
N ARG A 128 76.50 -5.67 2.22
CA ARG A 128 75.98 -4.29 2.07
C ARG A 128 74.46 -4.27 1.84
N VAL A 129 73.94 -5.26 1.13
CA VAL A 129 72.48 -5.49 0.96
C VAL A 129 71.81 -5.69 2.33
N LYS A 130 72.45 -6.45 3.23
CA LYS A 130 71.89 -6.75 4.55
C LYS A 130 71.85 -5.54 5.49
N GLN A 131 72.80 -4.61 5.37
CA GLN A 131 72.76 -3.33 6.10
C GLN A 131 71.65 -2.41 5.58
N LEU A 132 71.55 -2.23 4.26
CA LEU A 132 70.49 -1.40 3.65
C LEU A 132 69.09 -1.90 4.02
N GLN A 133 68.87 -3.23 3.97
CA GLN A 133 67.58 -3.81 4.36
C GLN A 133 67.24 -3.61 5.86
N LEU A 134 68.25 -3.55 6.74
CA LEU A 134 68.03 -3.28 8.17
C LEU A 134 67.73 -1.79 8.42
N GLN A 135 68.45 -0.89 7.76
CA GLN A 135 68.22 0.56 7.86
C GLN A 135 66.83 0.94 7.33
N GLN A 136 66.46 0.44 6.15
CA GLN A 136 65.14 0.69 5.55
C GLN A 136 64.00 0.13 6.42
N GLN A 137 64.21 -0.99 7.12
CA GLN A 137 63.25 -1.53 8.08
C GLN A 137 63.10 -0.62 9.32
N GLN A 138 64.16 0.06 9.77
CA GLN A 138 64.08 1.05 10.84
C GLN A 138 63.38 2.34 10.40
N GLU A 139 63.66 2.83 9.18
CA GLU A 139 63.00 4.01 8.60
C GLU A 139 61.48 3.80 8.44
N LEU A 140 61.05 2.62 7.95
CA LEU A 140 59.63 2.26 7.87
C LEU A 140 58.95 2.21 9.25
N GLN A 141 59.63 1.71 10.29
CA GLN A 141 59.10 1.71 11.66
C GLN A 141 58.96 3.14 12.23
N GLN A 142 59.92 4.04 11.95
CA GLN A 142 59.85 5.43 12.41
C GLN A 142 58.77 6.25 11.70
N LEU A 143 58.45 5.95 10.44
CA LEU A 143 57.37 6.63 9.70
C LEU A 143 55.96 6.16 10.09
N PHE A 144 55.77 4.89 10.46
CA PHE A 144 54.42 4.34 10.68
C PHE A 144 53.80 4.72 12.04
N VAL A 145 54.62 4.83 13.09
CA VAL A 145 54.13 5.06 14.47
C VAL A 145 53.50 6.45 14.68
N PRO A 146 54.10 7.57 14.23
CA PRO A 146 53.55 8.91 14.47
C PRO A 146 52.21 9.15 13.75
N LEU A 147 52.07 8.60 12.55
CA LEU A 147 50.93 8.86 11.68
C LEU A 147 49.63 8.26 12.25
N HIS A 148 49.68 7.02 12.74
CA HIS A 148 48.52 6.36 13.34
C HIS A 148 48.07 7.06 14.65
N GLN A 149 49.02 7.56 15.44
CA GLN A 149 48.73 8.27 16.70
C GLN A 149 48.12 9.67 16.44
N SER A 150 48.59 10.38 15.40
CA SER A 150 48.00 11.65 14.94
C SER A 150 46.56 11.48 14.42
N GLU A 151 46.26 10.39 13.74
CA GLU A 151 44.91 10.10 13.25
C GLU A 151 43.93 9.72 14.36
N GLN A 152 44.36 8.92 15.34
CA GLN A 152 43.54 8.69 16.55
C GLN A 152 43.22 9.99 17.29
N GLN A 153 44.19 10.91 17.42
CA GLN A 153 43.95 12.21 18.06
C GLN A 153 42.94 13.06 17.27
N ARG A 154 43.07 13.16 15.93
CA ARG A 154 42.08 13.86 15.09
C ARG A 154 40.68 13.26 15.19
N GLN A 155 40.54 11.94 15.22
CA GLN A 155 39.23 11.29 15.40
C GLN A 155 38.63 11.54 16.79
N LEU A 156 39.45 11.50 17.85
CA LEU A 156 39.00 11.80 19.21
C LEU A 156 38.57 13.26 19.36
N GLU A 157 39.27 14.18 18.71
CA GLU A 157 38.98 15.62 18.73
C GLU A 157 37.73 15.96 17.92
N GLN A 158 37.51 15.35 16.75
CA GLN A 158 36.24 15.44 16.03
C GLN A 158 35.06 14.93 16.87
N GLN A 159 35.23 13.81 17.60
CA GLN A 159 34.20 13.35 18.55
C GLN A 159 33.94 14.36 19.66
N ARG A 160 34.98 15.00 20.24
CA ARG A 160 34.78 16.05 21.27
C ARG A 160 34.04 17.26 20.69
N GLN A 161 34.32 17.67 19.45
CA GLN A 161 33.64 18.79 18.80
C GLN A 161 32.16 18.49 18.54
N LEU A 162 31.80 17.32 18.00
CA LEU A 162 30.40 16.89 17.89
C LEU A 162 29.70 16.86 19.26
N LYS A 163 30.39 16.35 20.29
CA LYS A 163 29.85 16.23 21.65
C LYS A 163 29.78 17.56 22.43
N GLN A 164 30.27 18.66 21.85
CA GLN A 164 30.05 20.03 22.34
C GLN A 164 28.91 20.76 21.60
N GLN A 165 28.58 20.33 20.37
CA GLN A 165 27.46 20.90 19.60
C GLN A 165 26.09 20.33 20.04
N LEU A 166 26.06 19.13 20.62
CA LEU A 166 24.89 18.64 21.37
C LEU A 166 25.08 18.99 22.85
N GLY A 167 24.18 19.83 23.37
CA GLY A 167 24.19 20.29 24.76
C GLY A 167 24.02 19.17 25.80
N PRO A 168 24.29 19.46 27.09
CA PRO A 168 24.28 18.47 28.16
C PRO A 168 22.90 17.82 28.33
N GLN A 169 22.90 16.51 28.60
CA GLN A 169 21.70 15.75 28.96
C GLN A 169 21.75 15.33 30.43
N ASP A 170 20.65 15.57 31.14
CA ASP A 170 20.43 15.01 32.47
C ASP A 170 20.30 13.48 32.41
N SER A 171 21.01 12.81 33.31
CA SER A 171 21.10 11.35 33.32
C SER A 171 20.03 10.72 34.21
N ILE A 172 18.87 10.39 33.63
CA ILE A 172 17.88 9.52 34.29
C ILE A 172 18.35 8.06 34.15
N GLN A 173 18.87 7.50 35.24
CA GLN A 173 19.16 6.07 35.32
C GLN A 173 17.86 5.29 35.52
N VAL A 174 17.63 4.27 34.69
CA VAL A 174 16.60 3.25 34.92
C VAL A 174 17.31 1.92 35.11
N GLN A 175 17.29 1.41 36.34
CA GLN A 175 17.79 0.07 36.65
C GLN A 175 16.81 -0.99 36.15
N THR A 176 17.32 -2.02 35.50
CA THR A 176 16.55 -3.24 35.18
C THR A 176 17.40 -4.46 35.54
N ASP A 177 17.29 -4.91 36.78
CA ASP A 177 17.89 -6.18 37.21
C ASP A 177 17.18 -7.36 36.53
N GLY A 178 17.96 -8.24 35.89
CA GLY A 178 17.43 -9.32 35.07
C GLY A 178 18.52 -10.30 34.65
N SER A 179 18.89 -11.20 35.57
CA SER A 179 20.02 -12.13 35.41
C SER A 179 19.97 -12.94 34.10
N PRO A 180 21.06 -12.99 33.31
CA PRO A 180 21.11 -13.74 32.06
C PRO A 180 21.18 -15.25 32.32
N SER A 181 20.06 -15.95 32.16
CA SER A 181 20.07 -17.41 32.10
C SER A 181 20.69 -17.89 30.78
N LYS A 182 21.46 -18.98 30.85
CA LYS A 182 22.31 -19.47 29.73
C LYS A 182 21.50 -19.68 28.46
N SER A 183 21.78 -18.90 27.41
CA SER A 183 21.19 -19.07 26.09
C SER A 183 21.74 -20.34 25.43
N MET A 184 20.92 -21.39 25.37
CA MET A 184 21.09 -22.40 24.32
C MET A 184 20.66 -21.79 22.98
N ASN A 185 21.44 -22.03 21.92
CA ASN A 185 21.18 -21.53 20.57
C ASN A 185 20.05 -22.33 19.88
N SER A 186 18.86 -22.33 20.48
CA SER A 186 17.68 -22.97 19.92
C SER A 186 17.18 -22.16 18.72
N VAL A 187 17.31 -22.70 17.51
CA VAL A 187 16.70 -22.13 16.30
C VAL A 187 15.18 -22.41 16.33
N PRO A 188 14.31 -21.53 15.78
CA PRO A 188 12.89 -21.86 15.59
C PRO A 188 12.72 -23.10 14.70
N ILE A 189 11.77 -23.98 15.04
CA ILE A 189 11.53 -25.25 14.30
C ILE A 189 11.05 -25.00 12.86
N TYR A 190 10.38 -23.87 12.64
CA TYR A 190 9.95 -23.43 11.32
C TYR A 190 10.51 -22.05 10.99
N LYS A 191 10.74 -21.81 9.71
CA LYS A 191 11.16 -20.53 9.13
C LYS A 191 10.22 -20.19 7.97
N ALA A 192 9.76 -18.94 7.91
CA ALA A 192 9.08 -18.39 6.73
C ALA A 192 10.13 -17.87 5.74
N SER A 193 9.86 -18.05 4.45
CA SER A 193 10.65 -17.50 3.34
C SER A 193 9.76 -17.23 2.13
N ILE A 194 9.82 -16.03 1.54
CA ILE A 194 9.23 -15.76 0.21
C ILE A 194 9.83 -16.75 -0.81
N VAL A 195 8.98 -17.32 -1.67
CA VAL A 195 9.38 -18.23 -2.76
C VAL A 195 9.09 -17.62 -4.12
N GLU A 196 7.90 -17.02 -4.27
CA GLU A 196 7.48 -16.34 -5.49
C GLU A 196 7.02 -14.93 -5.07
N PRO A 197 7.87 -13.90 -5.14
CA PRO A 197 7.40 -12.52 -5.06
C PRO A 197 6.68 -12.15 -6.35
N SER A 198 5.56 -11.45 -6.26
CA SER A 198 5.02 -10.72 -7.40
C SER A 198 5.95 -9.57 -7.74
N TRP A 199 6.75 -9.71 -8.79
CA TRP A 199 7.63 -8.65 -9.24
C TRP A 199 6.81 -7.42 -9.67
N PRO A 200 7.00 -6.22 -9.08
CA PRO A 200 6.21 -5.03 -9.38
C PRO A 200 6.63 -4.38 -10.72
N SER A 201 6.54 -5.16 -11.80
CA SER A 201 7.03 -4.84 -13.15
C SER A 201 8.36 -4.06 -13.15
N GLN A 202 9.33 -4.59 -12.41
CA GLN A 202 10.73 -4.18 -12.56
C GLN A 202 11.10 -4.35 -14.04
N GLU A 203 11.65 -3.30 -14.64
CA GLU A 203 11.68 -3.10 -16.09
C GLU A 203 12.04 -4.38 -16.85
N LYS A 204 11.04 -4.92 -17.57
CA LYS A 204 11.17 -6.09 -18.46
C LYS A 204 12.40 -5.81 -19.33
N PRO A 205 13.46 -6.66 -19.30
CA PRO A 205 14.69 -6.36 -20.02
C PRO A 205 14.33 -6.11 -21.47
N LYS A 206 14.69 -4.94 -21.99
CA LYS A 206 14.14 -4.37 -23.22
C LYS A 206 14.20 -5.41 -24.34
N THR A 207 13.06 -6.01 -24.65
CA THR A 207 12.91 -6.89 -25.82
C THR A 207 13.29 -6.05 -27.03
N ASP A 208 14.19 -6.56 -27.89
CA ASP A 208 14.88 -5.75 -28.91
C ASP A 208 13.94 -5.07 -29.93
N HIS A 209 12.66 -5.47 -29.96
CA HIS A 209 11.58 -4.63 -30.44
C HIS A 209 11.24 -3.51 -29.44
N ALA A 210 12.08 -2.48 -29.43
CA ALA A 210 11.72 -1.19 -28.86
C ALA A 210 10.53 -0.59 -29.63
N VAL A 211 9.30 -0.88 -29.17
CA VAL A 211 8.09 -0.26 -29.69
C VAL A 211 8.22 1.25 -29.52
N ASN A 212 8.22 1.99 -30.64
CA ASN A 212 8.38 3.44 -30.63
C ASN A 212 7.39 4.09 -29.64
N SER A 213 7.89 4.89 -28.69
CA SER A 213 7.05 5.55 -27.68
C SER A 213 5.94 6.39 -28.34
N ASP A 214 6.24 7.07 -29.45
CA ASP A 214 5.28 7.74 -30.34
C ASP A 214 4.07 6.89 -30.72
N THR A 215 4.25 5.59 -30.96
CA THR A 215 3.17 4.66 -31.30
C THR A 215 2.29 4.40 -30.07
N ILE A 216 2.90 4.16 -28.91
CA ILE A 216 2.15 3.95 -27.65
C ILE A 216 1.37 5.24 -27.30
N GLN A 217 1.98 6.41 -27.44
CA GLN A 217 1.32 7.71 -27.27
C GLN A 217 0.18 7.93 -28.27
N ARG A 218 0.32 7.50 -29.54
CA ARG A 218 -0.77 7.55 -30.53
C ARG A 218 -1.93 6.63 -30.16
N ILE A 219 -1.66 5.43 -29.65
CA ILE A 219 -2.70 4.50 -29.17
C ILE A 219 -3.42 5.12 -27.96
N LYS A 220 -2.68 5.59 -26.93
CA LYS A 220 -3.22 6.32 -25.77
C LYS A 220 -4.12 7.49 -26.19
N LYS A 221 -3.67 8.34 -27.12
CA LYS A 221 -4.46 9.48 -27.63
C LYS A 221 -5.72 9.06 -28.39
N CYS A 222 -5.77 7.85 -28.96
CA CYS A 222 -6.98 7.32 -29.58
C CYS A 222 -7.94 6.70 -28.54
N LEU A 223 -7.43 5.92 -27.59
CA LEU A 223 -8.24 5.35 -26.49
C LEU A 223 -8.86 6.45 -25.62
N ASN A 224 -8.07 7.45 -25.19
CA ASN A 224 -8.55 8.54 -24.34
C ASN A 224 -9.63 9.38 -25.04
N ARG A 225 -9.56 9.50 -26.37
CA ARG A 225 -10.58 10.21 -27.16
C ARG A 225 -11.85 9.38 -27.35
N ALA A 226 -11.73 8.05 -27.52
CA ALA A 226 -12.87 7.16 -27.57
C ALA A 226 -13.65 7.10 -26.24
N ASN A 227 -12.94 7.26 -25.12
CA ASN A 227 -13.52 7.24 -23.77
C ASN A 227 -13.93 8.63 -23.24
N HIS A 228 -13.76 9.70 -24.01
CA HIS A 228 -14.03 11.07 -23.54
C HIS A 228 -15.52 11.43 -23.67
N PRO A 229 -16.19 11.91 -22.60
CA PRO A 229 -17.66 12.03 -22.57
C PRO A 229 -18.26 13.09 -23.51
N ALA A 230 -17.44 13.98 -24.09
CA ALA A 230 -17.88 14.95 -25.09
C ALA A 230 -17.55 14.53 -26.55
N THR A 231 -17.04 13.31 -26.77
CA THR A 231 -16.77 12.78 -28.12
C THR A 231 -18.02 12.14 -28.71
N LEU A 232 -18.32 12.44 -29.99
CA LEU A 232 -19.44 11.84 -30.71
C LEU A 232 -19.20 10.34 -30.97
N GLU A 233 -20.24 9.51 -30.90
CA GLU A 233 -20.15 8.04 -31.03
C GLU A 233 -19.39 7.60 -32.30
N SER A 234 -19.61 8.28 -33.43
CA SER A 234 -18.94 8.01 -34.70
C SER A 234 -17.43 8.30 -34.65
N GLU A 235 -16.99 9.36 -33.95
CA GLU A 235 -15.57 9.63 -33.72
C GLU A 235 -14.97 8.64 -32.70
N ALA A 236 -15.70 8.31 -31.64
CA ALA A 236 -15.26 7.34 -30.64
C ALA A 236 -15.02 5.95 -31.27
N LYS A 237 -15.95 5.48 -32.11
CA LYS A 237 -15.84 4.22 -32.87
C LYS A 237 -14.67 4.24 -33.86
N ALA A 238 -14.45 5.37 -34.54
CA ALA A 238 -13.30 5.53 -35.43
C ALA A 238 -11.96 5.54 -34.67
N ALA A 239 -11.90 6.22 -33.51
CA ALA A 239 -10.72 6.27 -32.65
C ALA A 239 -10.39 4.89 -32.05
N LEU A 240 -11.39 4.14 -31.60
CA LEU A 240 -11.25 2.74 -31.18
C LEU A 240 -10.69 1.86 -32.30
N HIS A 241 -11.26 1.92 -33.50
CA HIS A 241 -10.79 1.13 -34.64
C HIS A 241 -9.32 1.45 -35.01
N VAL A 242 -8.91 2.73 -34.94
CA VAL A 242 -7.51 3.13 -35.13
C VAL A 242 -6.61 2.60 -34.02
N ALA A 243 -7.05 2.64 -32.76
CA ALA A 243 -6.31 2.09 -31.62
C ALA A 243 -6.12 0.57 -31.75
N SER A 244 -7.19 -0.18 -32.02
CA SER A 244 -7.15 -1.64 -32.24
C SER A 244 -6.22 -2.03 -33.38
N ARG A 245 -6.26 -1.29 -34.51
CA ARG A 245 -5.36 -1.55 -35.64
C ARG A 245 -3.89 -1.30 -35.27
N LEU A 246 -3.59 -0.22 -34.54
CA LEU A 246 -2.21 0.08 -34.11
C LEU A 246 -1.69 -0.93 -33.07
N MET A 247 -2.54 -1.38 -32.14
CA MET A 247 -2.22 -2.45 -31.19
C MET A 247 -1.87 -3.75 -31.92
N ALA A 248 -2.71 -4.17 -32.88
CA ALA A 248 -2.46 -5.35 -33.70
C ALA A 248 -1.21 -5.22 -34.60
N GLN A 249 -0.95 -4.05 -35.19
CA GLN A 249 0.22 -3.81 -36.06
C GLN A 249 1.57 -3.88 -35.34
N HIS A 250 1.59 -3.62 -34.03
CA HIS A 250 2.80 -3.60 -33.22
C HIS A 250 2.86 -4.70 -32.15
N ASN A 251 1.91 -5.66 -32.18
CA ASN A 251 1.75 -6.72 -31.17
C ASN A 251 1.69 -6.20 -29.72
N VAL A 252 1.12 -5.00 -29.50
CA VAL A 252 1.01 -4.38 -28.16
C VAL A 252 -0.37 -4.64 -27.60
N THR A 253 -0.47 -5.26 -26.43
CA THR A 253 -1.75 -5.42 -25.74
C THR A 253 -2.21 -4.10 -25.09
N GLN A 254 -3.52 -3.92 -24.90
CA GLN A 254 -4.05 -2.76 -24.18
C GLN A 254 -3.46 -2.65 -22.75
N ALA A 255 -3.14 -3.78 -22.11
CA ALA A 255 -2.47 -3.81 -20.82
C ALA A 255 -1.05 -3.22 -20.87
N GLU A 256 -0.28 -3.50 -21.93
CA GLU A 256 1.06 -2.93 -22.12
C GLU A 256 1.03 -1.43 -22.46
N VAL A 257 0.00 -0.97 -23.20
CA VAL A 257 -0.23 0.46 -23.44
C VAL A 257 -0.51 1.20 -22.12
N LEU A 258 -1.26 0.58 -21.20
CA LEU A 258 -1.59 1.16 -19.89
C LEU A 258 -0.44 1.03 -18.87
N ALA A 259 0.40 -0.01 -18.96
CA ALA A 259 1.58 -0.20 -18.09
C ALA A 259 2.70 0.85 -18.29
N ASP A 260 2.65 1.56 -19.42
CA ASP A 260 3.49 2.72 -19.78
C ASP A 260 2.89 4.06 -19.28
N GLU A 261 1.78 4.06 -18.54
CA GLU A 261 1.33 5.27 -17.84
C GLU A 261 2.16 5.53 -16.56
N SER A 262 1.97 6.71 -15.96
CA SER A 262 2.74 7.13 -14.77
C SER A 262 2.55 6.16 -13.59
N GLN A 263 3.40 6.24 -12.57
CA GLN A 263 3.42 5.28 -11.45
C GLN A 263 2.05 5.01 -10.81
N SER A 264 1.14 5.99 -10.81
CA SER A 264 -0.24 5.87 -10.35
C SER A 264 -1.08 4.82 -11.12
N GLY A 265 -0.83 4.60 -12.41
CA GLY A 265 -1.52 3.58 -13.21
C GLY A 265 -1.05 2.15 -12.91
N ARG A 266 0.23 1.97 -12.57
CA ARG A 266 0.79 0.65 -12.21
C ARG A 266 0.20 0.06 -10.93
N LEU A 267 -0.38 0.87 -10.05
CA LEU A 267 -1.00 0.46 -8.78
C LEU A 267 -2.19 -0.51 -8.95
N GLN A 268 -2.75 -0.64 -10.15
CA GLN A 268 -3.96 -1.44 -10.40
C GLN A 268 -3.70 -2.89 -10.85
N PHE A 269 -2.45 -3.29 -11.11
CA PHE A 269 -2.16 -4.65 -11.56
C PHE A 269 -2.36 -5.68 -10.45
N ALA A 270 -3.24 -6.65 -10.70
CA ALA A 270 -3.43 -7.81 -9.84
C ALA A 270 -2.18 -8.71 -9.85
N GLY A 271 -1.68 -9.06 -8.67
CA GLY A 271 -0.53 -9.93 -8.46
C GLY A 271 -0.77 -10.96 -7.37
N GLN A 272 0.18 -11.90 -7.23
CA GLN A 272 0.22 -12.84 -6.12
C GLN A 272 1.67 -13.01 -5.61
N SER A 273 1.84 -13.03 -4.28
CA SER A 273 3.10 -13.34 -3.61
C SER A 273 2.95 -14.55 -2.69
N VAL A 274 3.88 -15.50 -2.77
CA VAL A 274 3.85 -16.78 -2.04
C VAL A 274 4.97 -16.84 -1.01
N VAL A 275 4.61 -16.98 0.26
CA VAL A 275 5.53 -17.28 1.37
C VAL A 275 5.42 -18.77 1.71
N ALA A 276 6.54 -19.49 1.65
CA ALA A 276 6.60 -20.85 2.18
C ALA A 276 7.09 -20.84 3.63
N LEU A 277 6.27 -21.38 4.52
CA LEU A 277 6.71 -21.87 5.82
C LEU A 277 7.35 -23.25 5.64
N ARG A 278 8.60 -23.41 6.07
CA ARG A 278 9.38 -24.65 5.98
C ARG A 278 9.94 -25.05 7.35
N ARG A 279 10.34 -26.32 7.52
CA ARG A 279 11.14 -26.74 8.68
C ARG A 279 12.56 -26.18 8.57
N SER A 280 13.10 -25.68 9.68
CA SER A 280 14.49 -25.23 9.76
C SER A 280 15.50 -26.38 9.74
N ASP A 281 15.05 -27.61 10.03
CA ASP A 281 15.86 -28.84 9.90
C ASP A 281 15.96 -29.35 8.43
N GLU A 282 15.34 -28.64 7.48
CA GLU A 282 15.17 -28.98 6.05
C GLU A 282 14.51 -30.34 5.70
N ASP A 283 14.23 -31.18 6.70
CA ASP A 283 13.52 -32.46 6.55
C ASP A 283 12.14 -32.29 5.90
N ARG A 284 12.04 -32.74 4.64
CA ARG A 284 10.83 -32.64 3.81
C ARG A 284 9.79 -33.73 4.10
N HIS A 285 10.15 -34.78 4.83
CA HIS A 285 9.27 -35.91 5.12
C HIS A 285 8.38 -35.64 6.35
N LYS A 286 8.86 -34.81 7.29
CA LYS A 286 8.07 -34.39 8.47
C LYS A 286 7.03 -33.32 8.11
N ARG A 287 5.74 -33.66 8.24
CA ARG A 287 4.61 -32.72 8.06
C ARG A 287 4.76 -31.49 8.98
N ILE A 288 4.46 -30.30 8.47
CA ILE A 288 4.35 -29.07 9.28
C ILE A 288 3.04 -29.10 10.07
N ARG A 289 3.14 -28.91 11.38
CA ARG A 289 2.00 -28.69 12.27
C ARG A 289 1.62 -27.21 12.22
N ILE A 290 0.44 -26.95 11.66
CA ILE A 290 -0.22 -25.63 11.73
C ILE A 290 -0.76 -25.49 13.16
N GLU A 291 -0.69 -24.30 13.73
CA GLU A 291 -1.31 -23.93 15.00
C GLU A 291 -2.26 -22.76 14.74
N SER A 292 -3.35 -22.65 15.49
CA SER A 292 -4.43 -21.68 15.22
C SER A 292 -4.01 -20.21 15.25
N TYR A 293 -2.89 -19.85 15.88
CA TYR A 293 -2.38 -18.46 15.83
C TYR A 293 -2.03 -18.00 14.41
N MET A 294 -1.75 -18.94 13.48
CA MET A 294 -1.45 -18.63 12.08
C MET A 294 -2.64 -17.99 11.36
N ASP A 295 -3.87 -18.31 11.74
CA ASP A 295 -5.08 -17.77 11.12
C ASP A 295 -5.26 -16.30 11.53
N TYR A 296 -5.06 -15.98 12.82
CA TYR A 296 -5.04 -14.60 13.32
C TYR A 296 -3.93 -13.76 12.68
N LEU A 297 -2.73 -14.33 12.48
CA LEU A 297 -1.62 -13.66 11.79
C LEU A 297 -1.97 -13.37 10.33
N THR A 298 -2.50 -14.37 9.62
CA THR A 298 -2.88 -14.24 8.21
C THR A 298 -4.03 -13.24 8.04
N GLU A 299 -5.00 -13.23 8.95
CA GLU A 299 -6.10 -12.25 9.01
C GLU A 299 -5.59 -10.82 9.26
N ALA A 300 -4.64 -10.64 10.19
CA ALA A 300 -4.02 -9.34 10.47
C ALA A 300 -3.26 -8.80 9.25
N ILE A 301 -2.40 -9.62 8.62
CA ILE A 301 -1.65 -9.25 7.42
C ILE A 301 -2.58 -8.90 6.24
N ARG A 302 -3.63 -9.71 6.01
CA ARG A 302 -4.70 -9.38 5.03
C ARG A 302 -5.29 -8.00 5.27
N THR A 303 -5.55 -7.65 6.53
CA THR A 303 -6.19 -6.39 6.92
C THR A 303 -5.24 -5.20 6.77
N PHE A 304 -4.01 -5.28 7.28
CA PHE A 304 -3.02 -4.20 7.17
C PHE A 304 -2.68 -3.83 5.72
N PHE A 305 -2.58 -4.83 4.84
CA PHE A 305 -2.15 -4.62 3.45
C PHE A 305 -3.30 -4.67 2.44
N ASN A 306 -4.57 -4.69 2.87
CA ASN A 306 -5.75 -4.79 2.01
C ASN A 306 -5.56 -5.81 0.85
N CYS A 307 -5.32 -7.08 1.21
CA CYS A 307 -5.12 -8.16 0.25
C CYS A 307 -5.90 -9.42 0.67
N LYS A 308 -6.25 -10.28 -0.29
CA LYS A 308 -6.83 -11.59 0.00
C LYS A 308 -5.71 -12.62 0.18
N SER A 309 -6.03 -13.74 0.81
CA SER A 309 -5.06 -14.80 1.06
C SER A 309 -5.70 -16.17 1.10
N TYR A 310 -4.97 -17.19 0.65
CA TYR A 310 -5.28 -18.60 0.87
C TYR A 310 -4.00 -19.36 1.28
N SER A 311 -4.14 -20.57 1.81
CA SER A 311 -3.00 -21.40 2.18
C SER A 311 -3.08 -22.78 1.51
N THR A 312 -1.93 -23.31 1.07
CA THR A 312 -1.81 -24.62 0.44
C THR A 312 -0.75 -25.46 1.14
N ARG A 313 -1.12 -26.69 1.50
CA ARG A 313 -0.20 -27.65 2.12
C ARG A 313 0.53 -28.42 1.02
N LYS A 314 1.86 -28.36 1.00
CA LYS A 314 2.74 -29.17 0.13
C LYS A 314 3.55 -30.14 0.99
N TYR A 315 4.21 -31.13 0.38
CA TYR A 315 5.10 -32.03 1.12
C TYR A 315 6.29 -31.22 1.70
N GLY A 316 6.47 -31.28 3.02
CA GLY A 316 7.51 -30.54 3.76
C GLY A 316 7.30 -29.02 3.90
N ALA A 317 6.22 -28.44 3.36
CA ALA A 317 6.00 -26.99 3.32
C ALA A 317 4.53 -26.58 3.49
N MET A 318 4.29 -25.38 4.02
CA MET A 318 2.97 -24.75 4.05
C MET A 318 3.09 -23.39 3.35
N ASN A 319 2.47 -23.25 2.18
CA ASN A 319 2.52 -22.02 1.39
C ASN A 319 1.33 -21.12 1.75
N TYR A 320 1.60 -19.86 2.07
CA TYR A 320 0.62 -18.79 2.21
C TYR A 320 0.73 -17.89 0.99
N THR A 321 -0.34 -17.82 0.20
CA THR A 321 -0.40 -17.00 -1.02
C THR A 321 -1.26 -15.78 -0.73
N PHE A 322 -0.66 -14.59 -0.87
CA PHE A 322 -1.34 -13.29 -0.79
C PHE A 322 -1.62 -12.80 -2.20
N TYR A 323 -2.86 -12.42 -2.50
CA TYR A 323 -3.30 -12.00 -3.83
C TYR A 323 -4.19 -10.74 -3.76
N GLY A 324 -4.07 -9.85 -4.75
CA GLY A 324 -4.64 -8.50 -4.72
C GLY A 324 -3.82 -7.53 -5.56
N LEU A 325 -3.76 -6.25 -5.19
CA LEU A 325 -2.87 -5.29 -5.85
C LEU A 325 -1.40 -5.72 -5.66
N THR A 326 -0.58 -5.62 -6.70
CA THR A 326 0.77 -6.20 -6.71
C THR A 326 1.62 -5.73 -5.52
N ASP A 327 1.75 -4.41 -5.32
CA ASP A 327 2.58 -3.84 -4.24
C ASP A 327 2.09 -4.28 -2.84
N ASN A 328 0.76 -4.31 -2.64
CA ASN A 328 0.13 -4.81 -1.42
C ASN A 328 0.52 -6.27 -1.14
N THR A 329 0.58 -7.13 -2.17
CA THR A 329 0.94 -8.55 -1.99
C THR A 329 2.42 -8.75 -1.68
N VAL A 330 3.32 -7.94 -2.27
CA VAL A 330 4.75 -7.94 -1.91
C VAL A 330 4.95 -7.50 -0.46
N ALA A 331 4.28 -6.42 -0.07
CA ALA A 331 4.34 -5.89 1.29
C ALA A 331 3.77 -6.88 2.32
N ALA A 332 2.62 -7.50 2.02
CA ALA A 332 2.01 -8.54 2.85
C ALA A 332 2.91 -9.77 3.03
N ALA A 333 3.50 -10.29 1.94
CA ALA A 333 4.40 -11.43 1.99
C ALA A 333 5.68 -11.13 2.80
N SER A 334 6.26 -9.94 2.60
CA SER A 334 7.44 -9.46 3.34
C SER A 334 7.15 -9.27 4.83
N ALA A 335 6.02 -8.65 5.16
CA ALA A 335 5.58 -8.47 6.54
C ALA A 335 5.27 -9.79 7.23
N PHE A 336 4.62 -10.74 6.55
CA PHE A 336 4.38 -12.08 7.08
C PHE A 336 5.68 -12.82 7.37
N GLU A 337 6.68 -12.79 6.47
CA GLU A 337 7.98 -13.40 6.71
C GLU A 337 8.67 -12.78 7.94
N MET A 338 8.75 -11.45 8.00
CA MET A 338 9.40 -10.73 9.09
C MET A 338 8.71 -11.00 10.44
N VAL A 339 7.39 -10.82 10.52
CA VAL A 339 6.61 -11.00 11.75
C VAL A 339 6.63 -12.45 12.21
N PHE A 340 6.46 -13.43 11.30
CA PHE A 340 6.52 -14.84 11.67
C PHE A 340 7.89 -15.22 12.23
N ASN A 341 8.97 -14.86 11.53
CA ASN A 341 10.33 -15.22 11.96
C ASN A 341 10.73 -14.51 13.27
N LEU A 342 10.35 -13.23 13.43
CA LEU A 342 10.63 -12.44 14.64
C LEU A 342 9.86 -12.96 15.86
N ALA A 343 8.52 -13.10 15.75
CA ALA A 343 7.69 -13.64 16.82
C ALA A 343 8.12 -15.07 17.20
N SER A 344 8.44 -15.91 16.21
CA SER A 344 8.95 -17.27 16.42
C SER A 344 10.27 -17.30 17.19
N SER A 345 11.11 -16.27 17.06
CA SER A 345 12.38 -16.13 17.80
C SER A 345 12.17 -15.64 19.24
N TRP A 346 11.33 -14.62 19.47
CA TRP A 346 10.96 -14.18 20.83
C TRP A 346 10.31 -15.32 21.63
N ALA A 347 9.47 -16.10 20.96
CA ALA A 347 8.78 -17.24 21.56
C ALA A 347 9.72 -18.38 22.01
N LEU A 348 11.00 -18.40 21.62
CA LEU A 348 12.00 -19.39 22.07
C LEU A 348 12.27 -19.34 23.58
N LYS A 349 12.02 -18.20 24.22
CA LYS A 349 12.14 -18.03 25.68
C LYS A 349 11.16 -18.93 26.44
N TYR A 350 10.08 -19.37 25.80
CA TYR A 350 8.98 -20.15 26.38
C TYR A 350 9.02 -21.60 25.89
N ARG A 351 8.50 -22.53 26.71
CA ARG A 351 8.49 -23.98 26.43
C ARG A 351 7.05 -24.50 26.38
N GLY A 352 6.84 -25.59 25.65
CA GLY A 352 5.53 -26.26 25.61
C GLY A 352 4.38 -25.35 25.17
N ARG A 353 3.28 -25.38 25.91
CA ARG A 353 2.04 -24.62 25.61
C ARG A 353 2.25 -23.11 25.69
N ASP A 354 3.08 -22.63 26.62
CA ASP A 354 3.33 -21.21 26.87
C ASP A 354 3.86 -20.49 25.62
N ARG A 355 4.65 -21.21 24.81
CA ARG A 355 5.12 -20.74 23.49
C ARG A 355 3.96 -20.46 22.54
N THR A 356 2.99 -21.36 22.47
CA THR A 356 1.80 -21.21 21.61
C THR A 356 0.90 -20.11 22.14
N SER A 357 0.70 -20.00 23.47
CA SER A 357 -0.07 -18.92 24.09
C SER A 357 0.56 -17.54 23.84
N TYR A 358 1.88 -17.43 23.91
CA TYR A 358 2.62 -16.18 23.63
C TYR A 358 2.48 -15.76 22.15
N LEU A 359 2.65 -16.71 21.21
CA LEU A 359 2.44 -16.46 19.78
C LEU A 359 0.98 -16.08 19.46
N LEU A 360 0.02 -16.77 20.09
CA LEU A 360 -1.40 -16.45 19.96
C LEU A 360 -1.72 -15.04 20.45
N GLY A 361 -1.18 -14.63 21.61
CA GLY A 361 -1.32 -13.28 22.13
C GLY A 361 -0.81 -12.21 21.15
N ILE A 362 0.40 -12.38 20.62
CA ILE A 362 0.96 -11.48 19.58
C ILE A 362 0.02 -11.38 18.37
N CYS A 363 -0.43 -12.52 17.84
CA CYS A 363 -1.26 -12.54 16.63
C CYS A 363 -2.66 -11.97 16.87
N GLN A 364 -3.23 -12.17 18.07
CA GLN A 364 -4.49 -11.54 18.48
C GLN A 364 -4.37 -10.03 18.62
N THR A 365 -3.31 -9.52 19.25
CA THR A 365 -3.05 -8.07 19.34
C THR A 365 -2.83 -7.45 17.95
N LEU A 366 -2.01 -8.06 17.09
CA LEU A 366 -1.81 -7.60 15.72
C LEU A 366 -3.14 -7.52 14.95
N ARG A 367 -4.01 -8.53 15.10
CA ARG A 367 -5.35 -8.51 14.48
C ARG A 367 -6.25 -7.40 15.05
N GLN A 368 -6.24 -7.18 16.35
CA GLN A 368 -7.00 -6.11 17.00
C GLN A 368 -6.54 -4.73 16.51
N THR A 369 -5.22 -4.51 16.42
CA THR A 369 -4.63 -3.29 15.84
C THR A 369 -5.07 -3.14 14.38
N ALA A 370 -4.91 -4.16 13.53
CA ALA A 370 -5.26 -4.08 12.12
C ALA A 370 -6.75 -3.76 11.88
N LYS A 371 -7.65 -4.40 12.64
CA LYS A 371 -9.10 -4.13 12.54
C LYS A 371 -9.46 -2.73 13.04
N LYS A 372 -8.79 -2.24 14.09
CA LYS A 372 -8.98 -0.86 14.55
C LYS A 372 -8.46 0.14 13.52
N GLU A 373 -7.25 -0.05 13.01
CA GLU A 373 -6.62 0.84 12.04
C GLU A 373 -7.41 0.92 10.73
N ALA A 374 -7.95 -0.22 10.25
CA ALA A 374 -8.86 -0.23 9.10
C ALA A 374 -10.17 0.54 9.36
N ALA A 375 -10.72 0.50 10.58
CA ALA A 375 -11.89 1.31 10.95
C ALA A 375 -11.55 2.81 11.08
N ASP A 376 -10.44 3.13 11.75
CA ASP A 376 -9.88 4.48 11.90
C ASP A 376 -9.50 5.10 10.52
N GLU A 377 -9.23 4.27 9.50
CA GLU A 377 -9.01 4.69 8.10
C GLU A 377 -10.33 4.94 7.36
N ILE A 378 -11.31 4.02 7.46
CA ILE A 378 -12.63 4.18 6.84
C ILE A 378 -13.36 5.41 7.39
N GLU A 379 -13.24 5.72 8.68
CA GLU A 379 -13.79 6.96 9.27
C GLU A 379 -13.11 8.20 8.67
N ARG A 380 -11.78 8.17 8.52
CA ARG A 380 -10.99 9.29 7.98
C ARG A 380 -11.27 9.56 6.51
N ALA A 381 -11.42 8.50 5.71
CA ALA A 381 -11.82 8.59 4.30
C ALA A 381 -13.22 9.22 4.17
N LYS A 382 -14.22 8.67 4.88
CA LYS A 382 -15.59 9.22 4.91
C LYS A 382 -15.63 10.68 5.34
N LYS A 383 -14.79 11.07 6.31
CA LYS A 383 -14.68 12.47 6.72
C LYS A 383 -14.06 13.35 5.63
N ALA A 384 -12.98 12.91 4.98
CA ALA A 384 -12.35 13.65 3.90
C ALA A 384 -13.30 13.85 2.69
N GLU A 385 -14.11 12.85 2.36
CA GLU A 385 -15.18 12.94 1.35
C GLU A 385 -16.25 13.99 1.73
N GLN A 386 -16.65 14.04 3.00
CA GLN A 386 -17.60 15.03 3.52
C GLN A 386 -17.01 16.45 3.52
N ASP A 387 -15.80 16.63 4.04
CA ASP A 387 -15.10 17.92 4.08
C ASP A 387 -14.87 18.45 2.64
N ALA A 388 -14.60 17.58 1.66
CA ALA A 388 -14.47 17.94 0.24
C ALA A 388 -15.79 18.43 -0.38
N SER A 389 -16.88 17.66 -0.26
CA SER A 389 -18.18 18.01 -0.86
C SER A 389 -18.82 19.30 -0.29
N VAL A 390 -18.55 19.61 0.98
CA VAL A 390 -18.92 20.91 1.58
C VAL A 390 -18.13 22.07 0.96
N SER A 391 -16.88 21.84 0.55
CA SER A 391 -16.06 22.87 -0.12
C SER A 391 -16.52 23.17 -1.54
N GLU A 392 -16.94 22.15 -2.31
CA GLU A 392 -17.43 22.33 -3.69
C GLU A 392 -18.78 23.05 -3.72
N THR A 393 -19.73 22.65 -2.87
CA THR A 393 -21.04 23.31 -2.76
C THR A 393 -20.97 24.77 -2.28
N SER A 394 -19.94 25.11 -1.50
CA SER A 394 -19.65 26.51 -1.13
C SER A 394 -19.13 27.35 -2.31
N LEU A 395 -18.34 26.76 -3.21
CA LEU A 395 -17.81 27.44 -4.40
C LEU A 395 -18.85 27.57 -5.54
N GLU A 396 -19.87 26.71 -5.57
CA GLU A 396 -20.96 26.81 -6.53
C GLU A 396 -22.01 27.85 -6.12
N THR A 397 -22.25 28.02 -4.80
CA THR A 397 -23.19 29.03 -4.30
C THR A 397 -22.70 30.48 -4.47
N GLU A 398 -21.39 30.75 -4.41
CA GLU A 398 -20.86 32.09 -4.79
C GLU A 398 -21.10 32.43 -6.28
N LYS A 399 -21.07 31.43 -7.18
CA LYS A 399 -21.19 31.68 -8.63
C LYS A 399 -22.61 32.05 -9.08
N GLN A 400 -23.64 31.66 -8.32
CA GLN A 400 -25.03 32.06 -8.61
C GLN A 400 -25.42 33.41 -7.97
N GLY A 401 -24.55 34.00 -7.15
CA GLY A 401 -24.86 35.18 -6.33
C GLY A 401 -24.83 36.55 -7.04
N ASN A 402 -24.46 36.64 -8.33
CA ASN A 402 -24.26 37.94 -9.01
C ASN A 402 -25.14 38.20 -10.27
N PRO A 403 -26.47 38.37 -10.12
CA PRO A 403 -27.34 38.82 -11.20
C PRO A 403 -27.67 40.33 -11.11
N THR A 404 -26.75 41.24 -11.44
CA THR A 404 -27.11 42.68 -11.54
C THR A 404 -26.41 43.54 -12.61
N LYS A 405 -27.24 44.04 -13.54
CA LYS A 405 -27.26 45.42 -14.08
C LYS A 405 -26.27 45.87 -15.18
N SER A 406 -26.70 45.69 -16.43
CA SER A 406 -26.69 46.71 -17.50
C SER A 406 -27.83 46.31 -18.46
N GLN A 407 -28.96 47.03 -18.57
CA GLN A 407 -29.18 48.29 -19.32
C GLN A 407 -28.60 48.23 -20.74
N LEU A 408 -29.40 48.08 -21.80
CA LEU A 408 -30.47 48.95 -22.36
C LEU A 408 -29.94 50.12 -23.21
N ALA A 409 -29.76 49.86 -24.51
CA ALA A 409 -29.82 50.76 -25.68
C ALA A 409 -29.31 49.97 -26.91
N ASP A 410 -29.67 50.22 -28.17
CA ASP A 410 -30.96 50.64 -28.77
C ASP A 410 -30.91 50.32 -30.29
N ASP A 411 -31.95 50.70 -31.04
CA ASP A 411 -31.95 51.06 -32.47
C ASP A 411 -31.73 50.01 -33.60
N THR A 412 -32.89 49.62 -34.17
CA THR A 412 -33.32 49.77 -35.59
C THR A 412 -32.52 49.26 -36.82
N ASN A 413 -33.29 48.56 -37.69
CA ASN A 413 -33.32 48.58 -39.17
C ASN A 413 -32.02 48.42 -40.00
N GLY A 414 -31.95 47.35 -40.82
CA GLY A 414 -30.88 47.20 -41.83
C GLY A 414 -31.03 46.04 -42.82
N ALA A 415 -31.95 46.15 -43.78
CA ALA A 415 -32.00 45.32 -45.00
C ALA A 415 -32.36 46.20 -46.22
N PRO A 416 -32.13 45.78 -47.49
CA PRO A 416 -31.59 44.51 -47.98
C PRO A 416 -30.38 44.68 -48.94
N SER A 417 -29.81 43.57 -49.44
CA SER A 417 -29.32 43.47 -50.84
C SER A 417 -28.97 42.03 -51.24
N SER A 418 -29.30 41.67 -52.48
CA SER A 418 -28.69 40.57 -53.25
C SER A 418 -27.92 41.17 -54.44
N PRO A 419 -27.01 40.43 -55.10
CA PRO A 419 -27.38 39.94 -56.43
C PRO A 419 -26.83 38.55 -56.80
N GLN A 420 -27.20 38.11 -58.01
CA GLN A 420 -27.03 36.76 -58.59
C GLN A 420 -25.62 36.47 -59.16
N GLY A 421 -25.31 35.19 -59.42
CA GLY A 421 -24.16 34.76 -60.25
C GLY A 421 -24.25 33.29 -60.74
N ALA A 422 -23.89 33.04 -62.00
CA ALA A 422 -23.93 31.77 -62.77
C ALA A 422 -23.40 30.50 -62.04
N ARG A 423 -23.86 29.24 -62.27
CA ARG A 423 -24.36 28.47 -63.44
C ARG A 423 -23.28 27.73 -64.27
N SER A 424 -23.11 26.43 -64.02
CA SER A 424 -22.69 25.34 -64.95
C SER A 424 -22.93 23.97 -64.25
N THR A 425 -23.39 22.82 -64.78
CA THR A 425 -23.82 22.27 -66.10
C THR A 425 -22.93 21.22 -66.81
N SER A 426 -22.49 20.15 -66.13
CA SER A 426 -22.16 18.83 -66.74
C SER A 426 -22.18 17.72 -65.67
N SER A 427 -22.92 16.59 -65.71
CA SER A 427 -23.35 15.64 -66.76
C SER A 427 -22.40 14.45 -67.03
N THR A 428 -22.56 13.36 -66.27
CA THR A 428 -22.60 11.98 -66.80
C THR A 428 -23.18 11.03 -65.75
N ASP A 429 -24.27 10.37 -66.12
CA ASP A 429 -24.65 9.03 -65.66
C ASP A 429 -24.25 8.05 -66.80
N PRO A 430 -23.98 6.76 -66.54
CA PRO A 430 -25.06 5.78 -66.75
C PRO A 430 -25.09 4.64 -65.71
N GLY A 431 -26.28 4.42 -65.15
CA GLY A 431 -26.59 3.29 -64.26
C GLY A 431 -26.61 1.89 -64.90
N ASN A 432 -27.16 0.94 -64.14
CA ASN A 432 -27.63 -0.37 -64.63
C ASN A 432 -28.75 -0.91 -63.73
N ASP A 433 -29.61 -1.78 -64.27
CA ASP A 433 -30.93 -2.10 -63.70
C ASP A 433 -31.03 -3.45 -62.95
N ALA A 434 -31.61 -3.39 -61.74
CA ALA A 434 -32.61 -4.33 -61.17
C ALA A 434 -32.26 -5.85 -61.07
N PRO A 435 -33.19 -6.79 -60.73
CA PRO A 435 -34.47 -6.69 -59.99
C PRO A 435 -34.71 -7.77 -58.87
N VAL A 436 -35.78 -7.54 -58.06
CA VAL A 436 -36.68 -8.49 -57.32
C VAL A 436 -36.18 -9.63 -56.40
N ASN A 437 -36.65 -9.62 -55.13
CA ASN A 437 -37.67 -10.50 -54.50
C ASN A 437 -37.65 -10.25 -52.96
N ALA A 438 -38.72 -10.08 -52.16
CA ALA A 438 -40.16 -10.40 -52.17
C ALA A 438 -40.53 -11.58 -51.23
N ALA A 439 -41.61 -11.43 -50.44
CA ALA A 439 -42.09 -12.32 -49.35
C ALA A 439 -41.12 -12.40 -48.12
N SER A 440 -41.50 -12.72 -46.88
CA SER A 440 -42.78 -12.80 -46.13
C SER A 440 -42.44 -13.03 -44.63
N GLU A 441 -43.32 -12.95 -43.60
CA GLU A 441 -44.77 -12.67 -43.50
C GLU A 441 -45.10 -11.97 -42.14
N ASP A 442 -46.37 -11.97 -41.73
CA ASP A 442 -46.99 -11.30 -40.58
C ASP A 442 -46.87 -11.96 -39.18
N GLY A 443 -47.36 -11.25 -38.14
CA GLY A 443 -47.69 -11.80 -36.82
C GLY A 443 -47.48 -10.84 -35.64
N ASP A 444 -48.44 -10.55 -34.77
CA ASP A 444 -49.86 -10.11 -34.86
C ASP A 444 -50.29 -9.83 -33.38
N LEU A 445 -51.34 -9.03 -33.22
CA LEU A 445 -51.84 -8.32 -32.03
C LEU A 445 -52.03 -9.08 -30.70
N GLY A 446 -52.01 -8.29 -29.60
CA GLY A 446 -52.75 -8.56 -28.35
C GLY A 446 -51.91 -8.96 -27.13
N ILE A 447 -52.33 -8.75 -25.88
CA ILE A 447 -53.54 -8.13 -25.31
C ILE A 447 -53.12 -7.31 -24.06
N ALA A 448 -53.86 -6.24 -23.72
CA ALA A 448 -53.72 -5.50 -22.46
C ALA A 448 -54.85 -5.85 -21.48
N GLU A 449 -54.61 -5.70 -20.17
CA GLU A 449 -55.58 -5.42 -19.08
C GLU A 449 -54.75 -5.02 -17.83
N ASP A 450 -55.37 -4.37 -16.84
CA ASP A 450 -54.66 -3.63 -15.77
C ASP A 450 -54.88 -4.24 -14.34
N PRO A 451 -55.13 -3.55 -13.20
CA PRO A 451 -54.41 -3.90 -11.97
C PRO A 451 -55.30 -4.50 -10.86
N VAL A 452 -54.68 -5.24 -9.93
CA VAL A 452 -55.33 -5.68 -8.68
C VAL A 452 -54.50 -5.25 -7.47
N ALA A 453 -55.06 -4.37 -6.66
CA ALA A 453 -54.52 -4.02 -5.34
C ALA A 453 -55.25 -4.81 -4.25
N ILE A 454 -54.51 -5.33 -3.27
CA ILE A 454 -55.04 -5.94 -2.04
C ILE A 454 -54.27 -5.37 -0.83
N PRO A 455 -54.95 -4.81 0.20
CA PRO A 455 -54.34 -4.27 1.41
C PRO A 455 -54.32 -5.32 2.56
N LEU A 456 -54.21 -4.84 3.82
CA LEU A 456 -54.09 -5.56 5.11
C LEU A 456 -52.62 -5.87 5.47
N ASP A 457 -52.03 -5.15 6.43
CA ASP A 457 -52.08 -5.37 7.89
C ASP A 457 -51.13 -6.50 8.31
N LYS A 458 -50.02 -6.26 9.02
CA LYS A 458 -49.78 -5.69 10.36
C LYS A 458 -49.72 -6.76 11.46
N ASP A 459 -48.67 -6.62 12.26
CA ASP A 459 -48.51 -7.09 13.64
C ASP A 459 -48.72 -8.59 13.90
N ASP A 460 -47.62 -9.38 13.91
CA ASP A 460 -47.31 -10.17 15.12
C ASP A 460 -45.83 -10.57 15.24
N VAL A 461 -45.43 -11.02 16.44
CA VAL A 461 -44.04 -11.27 16.86
C VAL A 461 -43.68 -12.75 16.86
N ILE A 462 -42.57 -13.13 16.20
CA ILE A 462 -41.81 -14.37 16.48
C ILE A 462 -40.30 -14.05 16.43
N ASP A 463 -39.59 -14.31 17.53
CA ASP A 463 -38.14 -14.55 17.53
C ASP A 463 -37.89 -16.00 17.09
N ASP A 464 -36.96 -16.25 16.17
CA ASP A 464 -36.43 -17.60 15.92
C ASP A 464 -34.92 -17.53 15.58
N GLU A 465 -34.11 -18.22 16.39
CA GLU A 465 -32.70 -18.49 16.10
C GLU A 465 -32.59 -19.92 15.54
N SER A 466 -32.30 -20.05 14.26
CA SER A 466 -31.85 -21.32 13.69
C SER A 466 -30.84 -21.12 12.55
N ASP A 467 -29.76 -21.89 12.61
CA ASP A 467 -28.79 -22.02 11.51
C ASP A 467 -29.41 -22.82 10.36
N GLU A 468 -29.19 -22.39 9.12
CA GLU A 468 -29.24 -23.31 7.96
C GLU A 468 -28.03 -23.08 7.06
N GLU A 469 -27.40 -24.19 6.65
CA GLU A 469 -26.21 -24.17 5.80
C GLU A 469 -26.61 -24.04 4.33
N MET A 470 -26.08 -23.03 3.62
CA MET A 470 -26.22 -22.98 2.15
C MET A 470 -24.86 -23.18 1.47
N ASN A 471 -24.45 -24.45 1.43
CA ASN A 471 -23.47 -24.92 0.45
C ASN A 471 -24.12 -24.92 -0.93
N ASP A 472 -23.67 -24.07 -1.84
CA ASP A 472 -23.87 -24.32 -3.28
C ASP A 472 -22.77 -23.63 -4.11
N CYS A 473 -21.72 -24.39 -4.42
CA CYS A 473 -20.64 -24.02 -5.33
C CYS A 473 -20.26 -25.25 -6.15
N VAL A 474 -20.94 -25.41 -7.28
CA VAL A 474 -20.83 -26.54 -8.23
C VAL A 474 -19.37 -26.79 -8.63
N GLU A 475 -18.88 -28.02 -8.42
CA GLU A 475 -17.64 -28.49 -9.03
C GLU A 475 -17.86 -28.77 -10.53
N PRO A 476 -16.98 -28.29 -11.43
CA PRO A 476 -17.03 -28.67 -12.84
C PRO A 476 -16.41 -30.07 -13.04
N ASP A 477 -17.23 -31.05 -13.42
CA ASP A 477 -16.79 -32.39 -13.82
C ASP A 477 -15.88 -32.31 -15.06
N PHE A 478 -14.59 -32.60 -14.85
CA PHE A 478 -13.61 -32.83 -15.90
C PHE A 478 -13.23 -34.32 -15.98
N SER A 479 -14.20 -35.12 -16.40
CA SER A 479 -13.99 -36.47 -16.90
C SER A 479 -12.82 -36.51 -17.88
N THR A 480 -11.76 -37.24 -17.51
CA THR A 480 -10.53 -37.40 -18.29
C THR A 480 -10.35 -38.86 -18.66
N ASP A 481 -10.59 -39.20 -19.93
CA ASP A 481 -10.51 -40.57 -20.44
C ASP A 481 -9.08 -41.16 -20.30
N PRO A 482 -8.92 -42.28 -19.58
CA PRO A 482 -7.63 -42.93 -19.42
C PRO A 482 -7.37 -43.89 -20.60
N SER A 483 -7.07 -43.36 -21.79
CA SER A 483 -6.79 -44.18 -22.98
C SER A 483 -5.80 -43.55 -23.95
N ASP A 484 -4.51 -43.59 -23.59
CA ASP A 484 -3.45 -43.75 -24.59
C ASP A 484 -2.22 -44.46 -23.99
N SER A 485 -2.10 -45.76 -24.26
CA SER A 485 -1.05 -46.63 -23.69
C SER A 485 0.11 -46.82 -24.65
N ILE A 486 1.07 -45.89 -24.67
CA ILE A 486 2.30 -46.03 -25.46
C ILE A 486 3.25 -47.01 -24.75
N PRO A 487 3.67 -48.13 -25.39
CA PRO A 487 4.38 -49.21 -24.72
C PRO A 487 5.87 -48.92 -24.49
N CYS A 488 6.40 -49.49 -23.41
CA CYS A 488 7.83 -49.51 -23.12
C CYS A 488 8.61 -50.25 -24.23
N SER A 489 9.66 -49.63 -24.76
CA SER A 489 10.62 -50.26 -25.67
C SER A 489 12.00 -50.34 -25.02
N THR A 490 12.26 -51.46 -24.33
CA THR A 490 13.62 -51.88 -23.99
C THR A 490 14.29 -52.54 -25.19
N HIS A 491 15.45 -52.05 -25.62
CA HIS A 491 16.59 -52.91 -25.98
C HIS A 491 17.88 -52.12 -26.24
N LEU A 492 19.00 -52.75 -25.84
CA LEU A 492 20.41 -52.37 -26.06
C LEU A 492 20.89 -51.11 -25.30
#